data_AF-A0A3S7E8X1-F1
#
_entry.id   AF-A0A3S7E8X1-F1
#
_cell.length_a   1.000
_cell.length_b   1.000
_cell.length_c   1.000
_cell.angle_alpha   90.00
_cell.angle_beta   90.00
_cell.angle_gamma   90.00
#
_symmetry.space_group_name_H-M   'P 1'
#
loop_
_entity.id
_entity.type
_entity.pdbx_description
1 polymer ?
#
loop_
_entity_poly.entity_id
_entity_poly.type
_entity_poly.pdbx_seq_one_letter_code
_entity_poly.pdbx_strand_id
1 'polypeptide(L)'
;ITVEDLDFSSVAVCLIEVEDSNDHSPAFLSQFIQTNPIFEDVSVGTTVATVKATDKDSDLNGKITYSIKSDSDPMRQFVVDQFGHVVVA
;
A
#
# COMPACT_ATOMS: atom_id res chain seq x y z
N ILE A 1 -65.56 -20.65 -24.58
CA ILE A 1 -64.45 -19.69 -24.76
C ILE A 1 -63.78 -19.58 -23.40
N THR A 2 -62.67 -20.28 -23.22
CA THR A 2 -61.81 -20.14 -22.04
C THR A 2 -60.63 -19.29 -22.49
N VAL A 3 -60.50 -18.09 -21.92
CA VAL A 3 -59.33 -17.25 -22.15
C VAL A 3 -58.35 -17.62 -21.04
N GLU A 4 -57.34 -18.40 -21.36
CA GLU A 4 -56.19 -18.56 -20.48
C GLU A 4 -55.30 -17.35 -20.72
N ASP A 5 -55.24 -16.45 -19.73
CA ASP A 5 -54.22 -15.41 -19.72
C ASP A 5 -52.89 -16.09 -19.37
N LEU A 6 -52.03 -16.22 -20.39
CA LEU A 6 -50.71 -16.80 -20.23
C LEU A 6 -49.86 -15.79 -19.47
N ASP A 7 -49.71 -16.03 -18.17
CA ASP A 7 -48.91 -15.21 -17.27
C ASP A 7 -47.42 -15.35 -17.65
N PHE A 8 -46.95 -14.53 -18.58
CA PHE A 8 -45.57 -14.54 -19.04
C PHE A 8 -44.70 -13.80 -18.03
N SER A 9 -43.90 -14.56 -17.28
CA SER A 9 -42.78 -14.00 -16.52
C SER A 9 -41.47 -14.21 -17.28
N SER A 10 -40.65 -13.17 -17.32
CA SER A 10 -39.28 -13.24 -17.85
C SER A 10 -38.31 -12.89 -16.73
N VAL A 11 -37.31 -13.74 -16.53
CA VAL A 11 -36.24 -13.52 -15.56
C VAL A 11 -34.96 -13.20 -16.31
N ALA A 12 -34.31 -12.11 -15.94
CA ALA A 12 -32.98 -11.75 -16.43
C ALA A 12 -31.99 -11.77 -15.26
N VAL A 13 -30.80 -12.29 -15.50
CA VAL A 13 -29.70 -12.28 -14.52
C VAL A 13 -28.79 -11.10 -14.85
N CYS A 14 -28.62 -10.20 -13.88
CA CYS A 14 -27.65 -9.12 -13.95
C CYS A 14 -26.44 -9.50 -13.09
N LEU A 15 -25.25 -9.57 -13.70
CA LEU A 15 -24.00 -9.71 -12.96
C LEU A 15 -23.54 -8.30 -12.55
N ILE A 16 -23.37 -8.09 -11.25
CA ILE A 16 -22.80 -6.85 -10.71
C ILE A 16 -21.40 -7.19 -10.23
N GLU A 17 -20.39 -6.59 -10.85
CA GLU A 17 -19.01 -6.64 -10.41
C GLU A 17 -18.69 -5.36 -9.64
N VAL A 18 -18.03 -5.50 -8.50
CA VAL A 18 -17.59 -4.37 -7.69
C VAL A 18 -16.09 -4.19 -7.94
N GLU A 19 -15.73 -3.03 -8.47
CA GLU A 19 -14.34 -2.61 -8.63
C GLU A 19 -13.85 -1.95 -7.35
N ASP A 20 -12.60 -2.23 -6.99
CA ASP A 20 -11.91 -1.61 -5.86
C ASP A 20 -11.66 -0.12 -6.12
N SER A 21 -11.86 0.70 -5.10
CA SER A 21 -11.53 2.13 -5.12
C SER A 21 -10.42 2.40 -4.12
N ASN A 22 -9.54 3.34 -4.43
CA ASN A 22 -8.48 3.77 -3.51
C ASN A 22 -9.06 4.61 -2.36
N ASP A 23 -9.66 3.96 -1.36
CA ASP A 23 -10.33 4.58 -0.22
C ASP A 23 -9.68 4.26 1.13
N HIS A 24 -8.66 3.41 1.14
CA HIS A 24 -7.77 3.22 2.28
C HIS A 24 -6.48 4.03 2.09
N SER A 25 -5.68 4.14 3.14
CA SER A 25 -4.40 4.83 3.07
C SER A 25 -3.32 3.93 3.69
N PRO A 26 -2.07 4.00 3.18
CA PRO A 26 -1.01 3.16 3.70
C PRO A 26 -0.76 3.45 5.18
N ALA A 27 -0.77 2.40 6.00
CA ALA A 27 -0.52 2.49 7.42
C ALA A 27 0.76 1.74 7.80
N PHE A 28 1.68 2.41 8.50
CA PHE A 28 2.87 1.76 9.05
C PHE A 28 2.49 0.75 10.15
N LEU A 29 3.12 -0.42 10.13
CA LEU A 29 2.92 -1.46 11.16
C LEU A 29 3.47 -1.05 12.53
N SER A 30 4.37 -0.07 12.57
CA SER A 30 4.95 0.47 13.80
C SER A 30 5.10 1.97 13.68
N GLN A 31 4.64 2.70 14.70
CA GLN A 31 4.76 4.15 14.76
C GLN A 31 6.20 4.61 15.02
N PHE A 32 6.98 3.76 15.68
CA PHE A 32 8.37 4.01 16.02
C PHE A 32 9.20 2.79 15.62
N ILE A 33 10.37 3.07 15.04
CA ILE A 33 11.34 2.04 14.68
C ILE A 33 12.56 2.28 15.58
N GLN A 34 12.88 1.30 16.42
CA GLN A 34 14.13 1.31 17.15
C GLN A 34 15.22 0.72 16.27
N THR A 35 16.30 1.48 16.10
CA THR A 35 17.50 1.04 15.37
C THR A 35 18.63 0.77 16.34
N ASN A 36 19.55 -0.08 15.92
CA ASN A 36 20.82 -0.22 16.62
C ASN A 36 21.69 1.02 16.35
N PRO A 37 22.60 1.37 17.27
CA PRO A 37 23.63 2.37 17.00
C PRO A 37 24.40 2.02 15.72
N ILE A 38 24.59 3.02 14.86
CA ILE A 38 25.38 2.90 13.65
C ILE A 38 26.70 3.66 13.83
N PHE A 39 27.78 3.12 13.29
CA PHE A 39 29.07 3.80 13.26
C PHE A 39 29.14 4.77 12.08
N GLU A 40 29.93 5.82 12.22
CA GLU A 40 30.12 6.84 11.17
C GLU A 40 30.89 6.33 9.95
N ASP A 41 31.68 5.26 10.12
CA ASP A 41 32.50 4.63 9.07
C ASP A 41 31.78 3.49 8.35
N VAL A 42 30.48 3.33 8.60
CA VAL A 42 29.67 2.31 7.96
C VAL A 42 29.61 2.52 6.44
N SER A 43 29.62 1.41 5.70
CA SER A 43 29.64 1.45 4.24
C SER A 43 28.30 1.93 3.65
N VAL A 44 28.37 2.69 2.56
CA VAL A 44 27.21 3.05 1.73
C VAL A 44 26.43 1.80 1.31
N GLY A 45 25.11 1.88 1.35
CA GLY A 45 24.20 0.75 1.10
C GLY A 45 23.90 -0.12 2.32
N THR A 46 24.52 0.15 3.47
CA THR A 46 24.19 -0.58 4.70
C THR A 46 22.76 -0.25 5.14
N THR A 47 21.96 -1.29 5.40
CA THR A 47 20.61 -1.14 5.96
C THR A 47 20.66 -0.78 7.43
N VAL A 48 20.05 0.37 7.77
CA VAL A 48 20.02 0.89 9.14
C VAL A 48 18.67 0.66 9.82
N ALA A 49 17.61 0.54 9.03
CA ALA A 49 16.26 0.29 9.51
C ALA A 49 15.40 -0.38 8.42
N THR A 50 14.35 -1.08 8.84
CA THR A 50 13.33 -1.61 7.94
C THR A 50 11.97 -1.12 8.38
N VAL A 51 11.29 -0.38 7.51
CA VAL A 51 9.90 0.04 7.70
C VAL A 51 8.98 -0.86 6.91
N LYS A 52 7.74 -1.03 7.40
CA LYS A 52 6.70 -1.75 6.67
C LYS A 52 5.37 -1.05 6.85
N ALA A 53 4.72 -0.77 5.72
CA ALA A 53 3.36 -0.29 5.67
C ALA A 53 2.45 -1.30 4.95
N THR A 54 1.16 -1.19 5.22
CA THR A 54 0.10 -2.00 4.59
C THR A 54 -1.04 -1.09 4.16
N ASP A 55 -1.58 -1.37 2.99
CA ASP A 55 -2.80 -0.79 2.46
C ASP A 55 -3.83 -1.92 2.30
N LYS A 56 -5.12 -1.61 2.48
CA LYS A 56 -6.21 -2.59 2.39
C LYS A 56 -6.83 -2.64 1.00
N ASP A 57 -6.52 -1.67 0.15
CA ASP A 57 -7.01 -1.63 -1.22
C ASP A 57 -6.34 -2.72 -2.07
N SER A 58 -7.00 -3.08 -3.16
CA SER A 58 -6.55 -4.16 -4.04
C SER A 58 -5.66 -3.64 -5.16
N ASP A 59 -4.92 -4.55 -5.79
CA ASP A 59 -4.12 -4.28 -7.00
C ASP A 59 -3.22 -3.03 -6.89
N LEU A 60 -3.41 -2.07 -7.80
CA LEU A 60 -2.62 -0.85 -7.87
C LEU A 60 -3.02 0.17 -6.81
N ASN A 61 -4.25 0.12 -6.30
CA ASN A 61 -4.72 1.01 -5.23
C ASN A 61 -3.98 0.69 -3.94
N GLY A 62 -3.70 -0.58 -3.67
CA GLY A 62 -2.89 -1.01 -2.53
C GLY A 62 -1.37 -0.87 -2.70
N LYS A 63 -0.88 -0.31 -3.82
CA LYS A 63 0.56 -0.22 -4.09
C LYS A 63 1.22 0.90 -3.29
N ILE A 64 2.20 0.53 -2.46
CA ILE A 64 2.90 1.45 -1.57
C ILE A 64 4.21 1.94 -2.18
N THR A 65 4.52 3.21 -1.98
CA THR A 65 5.84 3.81 -2.26
C THR A 65 6.35 4.53 -1.02
N TYR A 66 7.62 4.32 -0.69
CA TYR A 66 8.27 4.93 0.47
C TYR A 66 9.06 6.17 0.06
N SER A 67 9.10 7.17 0.95
CA SER A 67 9.97 8.34 0.83
C SER A 67 10.36 8.89 2.20
N ILE A 68 11.53 9.51 2.29
CA ILE A 68 11.97 10.23 3.48
C ILE A 68 11.58 11.69 3.31
N LYS A 69 10.92 12.28 4.31
CA LYS A 69 10.56 13.69 4.26
C LYS A 69 11.82 14.55 4.18
N SER A 70 11.82 15.52 3.27
CA SER A 70 13.01 16.33 2.97
C SER A 70 13.50 17.19 4.13
N ASP A 71 12.62 17.52 5.07
CA ASP A 71 12.94 18.26 6.30
C ASP A 71 13.64 17.39 7.37
N SER A 72 13.47 16.06 7.29
CA SER A 72 13.97 15.11 8.27
C SER A 72 15.39 14.63 7.96
N ASP A 73 15.82 14.72 6.70
CA ASP A 73 17.19 14.45 6.25
C ASP A 73 17.66 15.50 5.23
N PRO A 74 18.03 16.71 5.68
CA PRO A 74 18.45 17.79 4.79
C PRO A 74 19.77 17.50 4.07
N MET A 75 20.60 16.61 4.63
CA MET A 75 21.89 16.22 4.06
C MET A 75 21.79 15.05 3.08
N ARG A 76 20.61 14.42 2.96
CA ARG A 76 20.36 13.25 2.11
C ARG A 76 21.32 12.09 2.38
N GLN A 77 21.59 11.84 3.66
CA GLN A 77 22.47 10.77 4.11
C GLN A 77 21.82 9.39 4.04
N PHE A 78 20.50 9.34 3.95
CA PHE A 78 19.74 8.11 3.87
C PHE A 78 18.82 8.09 2.65
N VAL A 79 18.61 6.88 2.12
CA VAL A 79 17.59 6.61 1.11
C VAL A 79 16.74 5.44 1.55
N VAL A 80 15.48 5.42 1.12
CA VAL A 80 14.57 4.30 1.34
C VAL A 80 14.30 3.60 0.01
N ASP A 81 14.43 2.28 -0.02
CA ASP A 81 14.14 1.48 -1.20
C ASP A 81 12.64 1.14 -1.31
N GLN A 82 12.25 0.47 -2.40
CA GLN A 82 10.87 0.04 -2.64
C GLN A 82 10.37 -1.03 -1.65
N PHE A 83 11.27 -1.67 -0.92
CA PHE A 83 10.96 -2.71 0.07
C PHE A 83 10.84 -2.14 1.49
N GLY A 84 11.12 -0.85 1.68
CA GLY A 84 11.10 -0.18 2.97
C GLY A 84 12.42 -0.31 3.75
N HIS A 85 13.53 -0.68 3.11
CA HIS A 85 14.84 -0.60 3.75
C HIS A 85 15.35 0.83 3.70
N VAL A 86 15.65 1.37 4.87
CA VAL A 86 16.40 2.62 4.99
C VAL A 86 17.88 2.27 4.96
N VAL A 87 18.60 2.80 3.98
CA VAL A 87 20.02 2.52 3.74
C VAL A 87 20.82 3.80 3.70
N VAL A 88 22.12 3.68 4.03
CA VAL A 88 23.07 4.79 3.88
C VAL A 88 23.26 5.12 2.40
N ALA A 89 23.15 6.39 2.05
CA ALA A 89 23.25 6.93 0.69
C ALA A 89 24.69 7.12 0.21
#